data_AF-A0A4S8NAA8-F1
#
_entry.id   AF-A0A4S8NAA8-F1
#
_cell.length_a   1.000
_cell.length_b   1.000
_cell.length_c   1.000
_cell.angle_alpha   90.00
_cell.angle_beta   90.00
_cell.angle_gamma   90.00
#
_symmetry.space_group_name_H-M   'P 1'
#
loop_
_entity.id
_entity.type
_entity.pdbx_description
1 polymer ?
#
loop_
_entity_poly.entity_id
_entity_poly.type
_entity_poly.pdbx_seq_one_letter_code
_entity_poly.pdbx_strand_id
1 'polypeptide(L)'
;MNRAAQALVLTAIGAVALRVGLTDEYANYVNAWMRWPLVLSGLLLVVLALTAAFDSDASDDDRHPTTVAAWALLIPIVVAFVVRPPALGGYVAERRVNDIAAASYDDPAVAPLAEGVTHDLLVSEFVALAALYGEAIEDRDVRLLGFVTSDGDGWYVTRLSIRCCAADASA
;
A
#
# COMPACT_ATOMS: atom_id res chain seq x y z
N MET A 1 17.81 -27.19 1.33
CA MET A 1 18.04 -25.75 1.58
C MET A 1 18.83 -25.66 2.88
N ASN A 2 20.00 -24.99 2.89
CA ASN A 2 20.84 -24.96 4.08
C ASN A 2 20.11 -24.16 5.19
N ARG A 3 19.98 -24.70 6.42
CA ARG A 3 19.26 -24.03 7.52
C ARG A 3 19.81 -22.65 7.83
N ALA A 4 21.13 -22.46 7.66
CA ALA A 4 21.77 -21.15 7.77
C ALA A 4 21.27 -20.15 6.70
N ALA A 5 21.08 -20.59 5.46
CA ALA A 5 20.53 -19.76 4.39
C ALA A 5 19.04 -19.45 4.64
N GLN A 6 18.28 -20.43 5.13
CA GLN A 6 16.88 -20.24 5.50
C GLN A 6 16.73 -19.23 6.66
N ALA A 7 17.52 -19.37 7.72
CA ALA A 7 17.52 -18.42 8.84
C ALA A 7 17.90 -17.01 8.37
N LEU A 8 18.94 -16.88 7.53
CA LEU A 8 19.38 -15.59 6.98
C LEU A 8 18.27 -14.92 6.13
N VAL A 9 17.59 -15.69 5.28
CA VAL A 9 16.47 -15.18 4.47
C VAL A 9 15.31 -14.74 5.35
N LEU A 10 14.90 -15.57 6.33
CA LEU A 10 13.79 -15.25 7.24
C LEU A 10 14.10 -14.02 8.10
N THR A 11 15.31 -13.91 8.65
CA THR A 11 15.76 -12.73 9.40
C THR A 11 15.79 -11.50 8.50
N ALA A 12 16.30 -11.60 7.27
CA ALA A 12 16.34 -10.47 6.35
C ALA A 12 14.93 -9.96 6.02
N ILE A 13 14.00 -10.84 5.66
CA ILE A 13 12.61 -10.47 5.33
C ILE A 13 11.91 -9.88 6.57
N GLY A 14 12.04 -10.54 7.73
CA GLY A 14 11.45 -10.06 8.98
C GLY A 14 11.98 -8.69 9.40
N ALA A 15 13.29 -8.46 9.28
CA ALA A 15 13.92 -7.18 9.57
C ALA A 15 13.45 -6.06 8.62
N VAL A 16 13.30 -6.36 7.33
CA VAL A 16 12.73 -5.40 6.36
C VAL A 16 11.30 -5.04 6.74
N ALA A 17 10.45 -6.04 6.99
CA ALA A 17 9.04 -5.84 7.35
C ALA A 17 8.89 -4.99 8.63
N LEU A 18 9.72 -5.26 9.65
CA LEU A 18 9.77 -4.46 10.88
C LEU A 18 10.22 -3.03 10.61
N ARG A 19 11.31 -2.83 9.86
CA ARG A 19 11.80 -1.48 9.53
C ARG A 19 10.76 -0.66 8.77
N VAL A 20 10.07 -1.27 7.81
CA VAL A 20 9.00 -0.60 7.04
C VAL A 20 7.79 -0.33 7.93
N GLY A 21 7.31 -1.29 8.73
CA GLY A 21 6.14 -1.11 9.59
C GLY A 21 6.34 -0.15 10.77
N LEU A 22 7.58 0.00 11.24
CA LEU A 22 7.93 0.93 12.32
C LEU A 22 8.16 2.37 11.85
N THR A 23 8.42 2.59 10.56
CA THR A 23 8.60 3.92 9.96
C THR A 23 7.35 4.34 9.19
N ASP A 24 7.13 5.62 8.91
CA ASP A 24 6.00 6.07 8.08
C ASP A 24 6.10 5.65 6.60
N GLU A 25 7.18 4.97 6.23
CA GLU A 25 7.42 4.43 4.89
C GLU A 25 6.38 3.35 4.51
N TYR A 26 5.74 2.69 5.48
CA TYR A 26 4.67 1.73 5.19
C TYR A 26 3.51 2.35 4.39
N ALA A 27 3.25 3.66 4.55
CA ALA A 27 2.17 4.37 3.87
C ALA A 27 2.41 4.49 2.34
N ASN A 28 3.63 4.23 1.87
CA ASN A 28 3.93 4.13 0.45
C ASN A 28 3.48 2.79 -0.17
N TYR A 29 3.10 1.80 0.65
CA TYR A 29 2.84 0.43 0.21
C TYR A 29 1.51 -0.13 0.68
N VAL A 30 1.08 0.21 1.89
CA VAL A 30 -0.01 -0.47 2.58
C VAL A 30 -0.88 0.55 3.29
N ASN A 31 -2.17 0.24 3.40
CA ASN A 31 -3.13 1.10 4.09
C ASN A 31 -2.75 1.26 5.59
N ALA A 32 -3.12 2.40 6.19
CA ALA A 32 -2.87 2.79 7.58
C ALA A 32 -3.11 1.66 8.60
N TRP A 33 -4.24 0.98 8.47
CA TRP A 33 -4.65 -0.11 9.36
C TRP A 33 -3.74 -1.35 9.28
N MET A 34 -3.16 -1.62 8.10
CA MET A 34 -2.37 -2.83 7.84
C MET A 34 -0.96 -2.77 8.44
N ARG A 35 -0.57 -1.62 9.00
CA ARG A 35 0.69 -1.44 9.73
C ARG A 35 0.88 -2.50 10.80
N TRP A 36 -0.17 -2.80 11.58
CA TRP A 36 -0.09 -3.77 12.68
C TRP A 36 0.11 -5.21 12.21
N PRO A 37 -0.69 -5.74 11.26
CA PRO A 37 -0.41 -7.03 10.62
C PRO A 37 1.02 -7.14 10.05
N LEU A 38 1.54 -6.07 9.44
CA LEU A 38 2.90 -6.05 8.88
C LEU A 38 3.97 -6.17 9.97
N VAL A 39 3.84 -5.42 11.07
CA VAL A 39 4.76 -5.51 12.21
C VAL A 39 4.69 -6.89 12.87
N LEU A 40 3.48 -7.42 13.08
CA LEU A 40 3.27 -8.74 13.68
C LEU A 40 3.89 -9.86 12.86
N SER A 41 3.68 -9.86 11.55
CA SER A 41 4.28 -10.85 10.64
C SER A 41 5.80 -10.72 10.57
N GLY A 42 6.35 -9.49 10.53
CA GLY A 42 7.79 -9.27 10.62
C GLY A 42 8.40 -9.80 11.90
N LEU A 43 7.74 -9.57 13.05
CA LEU A 43 8.15 -10.09 14.35
C LEU A 43 8.09 -11.62 14.38
N LEU A 44 7.02 -12.22 13.86
CA LEU A 44 6.87 -13.67 13.76
C LEU A 44 8.02 -14.30 12.95
N LEU A 45 8.38 -13.72 11.80
CA LEU A 45 9.48 -14.19 10.96
C LEU A 45 10.82 -14.13 11.68
N VAL A 46 11.08 -13.05 12.43
CA VAL A 46 12.30 -12.92 13.24
C VAL A 46 12.33 -13.98 14.36
N VAL A 47 11.22 -14.18 15.06
CA VAL A 47 11.12 -15.21 16.11
C VAL A 47 11.37 -16.60 15.54
N LEU A 48 10.76 -16.95 14.41
CA LEU A 48 10.97 -18.24 13.73
C LEU A 48 12.42 -18.43 13.27
N ALA A 49 13.07 -17.36 12.81
CA ALA A 49 14.48 -17.42 12.44
C ALA A 49 15.39 -17.66 13.66
N LEU A 50 15.07 -17.04 14.80
CA LEU A 50 15.78 -17.24 16.07
C LEU A 50 15.60 -18.66 16.61
N THR A 51 14.37 -19.18 16.64
CA THR A 51 14.12 -20.56 17.12
C THR A 51 14.86 -21.58 16.25
N ALA A 52 14.86 -21.40 14.92
CA ALA A 52 15.62 -22.24 14.01
C ALA A 52 17.15 -22.16 14.21
N ALA A 53 17.66 -21.05 14.74
CA ALA A 53 19.08 -20.89 15.07
C ALA A 53 19.44 -21.48 16.44
N PHE A 54 18.54 -21.43 17.42
CA PHE A 54 18.77 -21.94 18.78
C PHE A 54 18.50 -23.45 18.93
N ASP A 55 17.65 -24.05 18.11
CA ASP A 55 17.39 -25.51 18.09
C ASP A 55 18.54 -26.32 17.43
N SER A 56 19.75 -25.74 17.38
CA SER A 56 20.92 -26.27 16.66
C SER A 56 21.69 -27.36 17.43
N ASP A 57 21.12 -27.92 18.50
CA ASP A 57 21.69 -29.08 19.17
C ASP A 57 21.04 -30.36 18.61
N ALA A 58 21.85 -31.13 17.86
CA ALA A 58 21.56 -32.45 17.27
C ALA A 58 20.98 -32.48 15.84
N SER A 59 21.86 -32.51 14.83
CA SER A 59 21.92 -33.59 13.82
C SER A 59 23.05 -33.39 12.81
N ASP A 60 23.93 -34.38 12.75
CA ASP A 60 24.94 -34.62 11.72
C ASP A 60 24.20 -35.26 10.52
N ASP A 61 24.18 -34.63 9.33
CA ASP A 61 24.14 -35.33 8.02
C ASP A 61 24.10 -34.38 6.79
N ASP A 62 24.90 -34.77 5.78
CA ASP A 62 24.85 -34.49 4.34
C ASP A 62 24.74 -33.04 3.79
N ARG A 63 25.92 -32.48 3.47
CA ARG A 63 26.09 -31.24 2.68
C ARG A 63 25.84 -31.47 1.19
N HIS A 64 24.65 -31.13 0.70
CA HIS A 64 24.43 -30.92 -0.73
C HIS A 64 24.91 -29.53 -1.20
N PRO A 65 25.56 -29.41 -2.37
CA PRO A 65 26.05 -28.12 -2.89
C PRO A 65 24.87 -27.19 -3.19
N THR A 66 24.87 -25.99 -2.61
CA THR A 66 23.83 -24.99 -2.84
C THR A 66 24.00 -24.37 -4.24
N THR A 67 23.02 -24.55 -5.12
CA THR A 67 22.99 -23.98 -6.47
C THR A 67 22.99 -22.44 -6.41
N VAL A 68 23.74 -21.77 -7.29
CA VAL A 68 23.80 -20.29 -7.41
C VAL A 68 22.39 -19.66 -7.57
N ALA A 69 21.44 -20.40 -8.14
CA ALA A 69 20.04 -20.01 -8.24
C ALA A 69 19.36 -19.75 -6.88
N ALA A 70 19.76 -20.44 -5.80
CA ALA A 70 19.21 -20.20 -4.47
C ALA A 70 19.62 -18.83 -3.91
N TRP A 71 20.79 -18.31 -4.29
CA TRP A 71 21.24 -16.96 -3.93
C TRP A 71 20.51 -15.87 -4.72
N ALA A 72 19.95 -16.19 -5.90
CA ALA A 72 19.14 -15.24 -6.67
C ALA A 72 17.84 -14.86 -5.93
N LEU A 73 17.34 -15.68 -5.00
CA LEU A 73 16.19 -15.34 -4.14
C LEU A 73 16.48 -14.22 -3.15
N LEU A 74 17.75 -13.92 -2.85
CA LEU A 74 18.14 -12.76 -2.04
C LEU A 74 18.08 -11.46 -2.82
N ILE A 75 18.17 -11.50 -4.15
CA ILE A 75 18.14 -10.31 -5.02
C ILE A 75 16.89 -9.46 -4.78
N PRO A 76 15.64 -9.98 -4.87
CA PRO A 76 14.45 -9.16 -4.63
C PRO A 76 14.38 -8.58 -3.22
N ILE A 77 14.92 -9.28 -2.21
CA ILE A 77 15.00 -8.79 -0.83
C ILE A 77 15.98 -7.62 -0.71
N VAL A 78 17.17 -7.77 -1.30
CA VAL A 78 18.18 -6.70 -1.35
C VAL A 78 17.66 -5.51 -2.14
N VAL A 79 17.01 -5.73 -3.27
CA VAL A 79 16.38 -4.67 -4.07
C VAL A 79 15.32 -3.95 -3.25
N ALA A 80 14.42 -4.66 -2.56
CA ALA A 80 13.41 -4.02 -1.70
C ALA A 80 14.04 -3.24 -0.53
N PHE A 81 15.18 -3.67 0.00
CA PHE A 81 15.88 -2.96 1.08
C PHE A 81 16.64 -1.71 0.59
N VAL A 82 17.21 -1.77 -0.61
CA VAL A 82 18.02 -0.68 -1.18
C VAL A 82 17.17 0.33 -1.94
N VAL A 83 16.13 -0.12 -2.63
CA VAL A 83 15.25 0.71 -3.45
C VAL A 83 14.03 1.12 -2.64
N ARG A 84 14.04 2.38 -2.17
CA ARG A 84 12.85 3.01 -1.59
C ARG A 84 11.96 3.51 -2.73
N PRO A 85 10.76 2.95 -2.94
CA PRO A 85 9.84 3.49 -3.91
C PRO A 85 9.37 4.86 -3.43
N PRO A 86 9.22 5.82 -4.36
CA PRO A 86 8.64 7.10 -4.03
C PRO A 86 7.19 6.91 -3.59
N ALA A 87 6.67 7.88 -2.82
CA ALA A 87 5.26 7.93 -2.50
C ALA A 87 4.40 7.90 -3.77
N LEU A 88 3.21 7.32 -3.67
CA LEU A 88 2.24 7.36 -4.76
C LEU A 88 1.85 8.83 -5.00
N GLY A 89 2.19 9.33 -6.19
CA GLY A 89 1.96 10.72 -6.59
C GLY A 89 1.21 10.82 -7.91
N GLY A 90 1.21 12.02 -8.49
CA GLY A 90 0.49 12.33 -9.73
C GLY A 90 0.82 11.39 -10.90
N TYR A 91 2.06 10.89 -11.00
CA TYR A 91 2.46 9.94 -12.05
C TYR A 91 1.64 8.63 -12.04
N VAL A 92 1.37 8.09 -10.83
CA VAL A 92 0.59 6.86 -10.66
C VAL A 92 -0.88 7.17 -10.83
N ALA A 93 -1.35 8.31 -10.31
CA ALA A 93 -2.72 8.78 -10.51
C ALA A 93 -3.05 8.87 -12.01
N GLU A 94 -2.20 9.51 -12.82
CA GLU A 94 -2.35 9.64 -14.28
C GLU A 94 -2.53 8.30 -15.00
N ARG A 95 -1.77 7.27 -14.56
CA ARG A 95 -1.75 5.96 -15.22
C ARG A 95 -2.88 5.03 -14.79
N ARG A 96 -3.59 5.42 -13.73
CA ARG A 96 -4.71 4.67 -13.15
C ARG A 96 -6.05 5.39 -13.34
N VAL A 97 -6.09 6.51 -14.09
CA VAL A 97 -7.32 7.31 -14.36
C VAL A 97 -8.47 6.47 -14.93
N ASN A 98 -8.16 5.43 -15.70
CA ASN A 98 -9.17 4.55 -16.29
C ASN A 98 -9.62 3.39 -15.36
N ASP A 99 -9.03 3.28 -14.18
CA ASP A 99 -9.29 2.23 -13.20
C ASP A 99 -10.19 2.79 -12.10
N ILE A 100 -11.33 3.35 -12.54
CA ILE A 100 -12.33 3.98 -11.65
C ILE A 100 -12.98 2.87 -10.84
N ALA A 101 -12.51 2.68 -9.61
CA ALA A 101 -13.22 1.83 -8.67
C ALA A 101 -14.56 2.51 -8.37
N ALA A 102 -15.67 1.80 -8.66
CA ALA A 102 -16.96 2.15 -8.09
C ALA A 102 -16.81 2.08 -6.56
N ALA A 103 -16.62 3.24 -5.94
CA ALA A 103 -16.61 3.33 -4.50
C ALA A 103 -18.01 2.93 -4.02
N SER A 104 -18.08 1.85 -3.24
CA SER A 104 -19.27 1.49 -2.50
C SER A 104 -19.38 2.45 -1.32
N TYR A 105 -20.33 3.38 -1.38
CA TYR A 105 -20.57 4.33 -0.31
C TYR A 105 -21.51 3.72 0.71
N ASP A 106 -21.04 3.57 1.95
CA ASP A 106 -21.92 3.34 3.10
C ASP A 106 -22.64 4.66 3.39
N ASP A 107 -23.90 4.71 2.96
CA ASP A 107 -24.97 5.64 3.34
C ASP A 107 -24.55 7.11 3.54
N PRO A 108 -24.53 7.94 2.47
CA PRO A 108 -24.29 9.35 2.63
C PRO A 108 -25.52 10.00 3.26
N ALA A 109 -25.49 10.20 4.59
CA ALA A 109 -26.41 11.10 5.28
C ALA A 109 -26.08 12.55 4.86
N VAL A 110 -26.54 12.98 3.69
CA VAL A 110 -26.23 14.32 3.18
C VAL A 110 -27.21 15.33 3.75
N ALA A 111 -26.75 16.12 4.71
CA ALA A 111 -27.37 17.42 4.97
C ALA A 111 -27.12 18.32 3.74
N PRO A 112 -28.10 19.12 3.27
CA PRO A 112 -27.90 20.01 2.12
C PRO A 112 -26.67 20.90 2.33
N LEU A 113 -25.81 21.01 1.31
CA LEU A 113 -24.68 21.95 1.34
C LEU A 113 -25.23 23.36 1.57
N ALA A 114 -24.68 24.10 2.53
CA ALA A 114 -25.13 25.47 2.79
C ALA A 114 -24.75 26.42 1.64
N GLU A 115 -25.62 27.39 1.32
CA GLU A 115 -25.38 28.40 0.28
C GLU A 115 -24.31 29.42 0.71
N GLY A 116 -23.46 29.85 -0.22
CA GLY A 116 -22.47 30.92 -0.01
C GLY A 116 -21.26 30.54 0.86
N VAL A 117 -21.07 29.23 1.13
CA VAL A 117 -19.90 28.71 1.86
C VAL A 117 -19.20 27.67 1.00
N THR A 118 -17.88 27.77 0.88
CA THR A 118 -17.07 26.74 0.22
C THR A 118 -16.97 25.51 1.11
N HIS A 119 -17.48 24.37 0.64
CA HIS A 119 -17.40 23.10 1.37
C HIS A 119 -16.17 22.30 0.93
N ASP A 120 -15.31 21.92 1.88
CA ASP A 120 -14.21 21.01 1.61
C ASP A 120 -14.78 19.58 1.49
N LEU A 121 -14.74 19.00 0.28
CA LEU A 121 -15.26 17.66 -0.01
C LEU A 121 -14.14 16.73 -0.48
N LEU A 122 -14.23 15.45 -0.11
CA LEU A 122 -13.42 14.43 -0.76
C LEU A 122 -13.90 14.24 -2.20
N VAL A 123 -12.96 13.95 -3.11
CA VAL A 123 -13.28 13.63 -4.52
C VAL A 123 -14.30 12.49 -4.59
N SER A 124 -14.19 11.49 -3.71
CA SER A 124 -15.13 10.38 -3.61
C SER A 124 -16.53 10.83 -3.17
N GLU A 125 -16.63 11.70 -2.16
CA GLU A 125 -17.92 12.23 -1.72
C GLU A 125 -18.57 13.03 -2.84
N PHE A 126 -17.81 13.87 -3.54
CA PHE A 126 -18.31 14.63 -4.67
C PHE A 126 -18.86 13.72 -5.79
N VAL A 127 -18.14 12.65 -6.15
CA VAL A 127 -18.61 11.68 -7.17
C VAL A 127 -19.89 10.97 -6.69
N ALA A 128 -19.98 10.60 -5.42
CA ALA A 128 -21.20 10.01 -4.84
C ALA A 128 -22.39 10.97 -4.90
N LEU A 129 -22.18 12.22 -4.46
CA LEU A 129 -23.20 13.27 -4.48
C LEU A 129 -23.62 13.60 -5.90
N ALA A 130 -22.69 13.68 -6.86
CA ALA A 130 -23.02 13.94 -8.25
C ALA A 130 -23.86 12.82 -8.88
N ALA A 131 -23.57 11.56 -8.53
CA ALA A 131 -24.29 10.41 -9.05
C ALA A 131 -25.70 10.25 -8.46
N LEU A 132 -25.88 10.56 -7.17
CA LEU A 132 -27.14 10.34 -6.43
C LEU A 132 -28.01 11.61 -6.31
N TYR A 133 -27.38 12.78 -6.22
CA TYR A 133 -27.98 14.07 -5.86
C TYR A 133 -27.40 15.22 -6.69
N GLY A 134 -27.21 15.02 -8.01
CA GLY A 134 -26.58 16.02 -8.90
C GLY A 134 -27.20 17.42 -8.84
N GLU A 135 -28.51 17.50 -8.64
CA GLU A 135 -29.26 18.77 -8.47
C GLU A 135 -28.95 19.50 -7.16
N ALA A 136 -28.49 18.80 -6.10
CA ALA A 136 -28.15 19.42 -4.82
C ALA A 136 -26.74 20.06 -4.81
N ILE A 137 -25.89 19.69 -5.76
CA ILE A 137 -24.53 20.23 -5.92
C ILE A 137 -24.42 21.28 -7.03
N GLU A 138 -25.49 21.46 -7.81
CA GLU A 138 -25.55 22.48 -8.85
C GLU A 138 -25.45 23.88 -8.22
N ASP A 139 -24.64 24.75 -8.83
CA ASP A 139 -24.34 26.11 -8.34
C ASP A 139 -23.75 26.19 -6.92
N ARG A 140 -23.11 25.12 -6.41
CA ARG A 140 -22.43 25.11 -5.10
C ARG A 140 -20.92 25.23 -5.23
N ASP A 141 -20.35 26.12 -4.41
CA ASP A 141 -18.90 26.23 -4.28
C ASP A 141 -18.34 25.06 -3.46
N VAL A 142 -17.53 24.22 -4.09
CA VAL A 142 -16.85 23.09 -3.45
C VAL A 142 -15.35 23.20 -3.62
N ARG A 143 -14.60 22.80 -2.59
CA ARG A 143 -13.15 22.63 -2.66
C ARG A 143 -12.82 21.14 -2.64
N LEU A 144 -12.17 20.69 -3.71
CA LEU A 144 -11.67 19.33 -3.84
C LEU A 144 -10.15 19.31 -3.70
N LEU A 145 -9.63 18.25 -3.07
CA LEU A 145 -8.20 18.05 -2.87
C LEU A 145 -7.79 16.71 -3.49
N GLY A 146 -6.93 16.77 -4.51
CA GLY A 146 -6.49 15.60 -5.28
C GLY A 146 -5.30 15.92 -6.19
N PHE A 147 -4.92 14.93 -7.01
CA PHE A 147 -3.95 15.09 -8.08
C PHE A 147 -4.64 15.62 -9.33
N VAL A 148 -3.97 16.47 -10.09
CA VAL A 148 -4.44 16.88 -11.41
C VAL A 148 -3.97 15.85 -12.43
N THR A 149 -4.91 15.26 -13.18
CA THR A 149 -4.62 14.28 -14.24
C THR A 149 -5.33 14.62 -15.55
N SER A 150 -4.91 14.05 -16.68
CA SER A 150 -5.54 14.25 -17.99
C SER A 150 -5.73 12.94 -18.75
N ASP A 151 -6.85 12.81 -19.45
CA ASP A 151 -7.12 11.70 -20.37
C ASP A 151 -6.94 12.09 -21.85
N GLY A 152 -6.46 13.32 -22.12
CA GLY A 152 -6.36 13.91 -23.46
C GLY A 152 -7.57 14.76 -23.87
N ASP A 153 -8.76 14.49 -23.34
CA ASP A 153 -10.00 15.24 -23.60
C ASP A 153 -10.26 16.32 -22.54
N GLY A 154 -9.71 16.16 -21.33
CA GLY A 154 -9.89 17.12 -20.25
C GLY A 154 -8.86 17.01 -19.11
N TRP A 155 -9.08 17.83 -18.09
CA TRP A 155 -8.36 17.78 -16.81
C TRP A 155 -9.32 17.30 -15.73
N TYR A 156 -8.83 16.40 -14.88
CA TYR A 156 -9.58 15.83 -13.77
C TYR A 156 -8.84 16.04 -12.46
N VAL A 157 -9.62 16.13 -11.39
CA VAL A 157 -9.11 16.01 -10.02
C VAL A 157 -9.30 14.57 -9.57
N THR A 158 -8.21 13.85 -9.42
CA THR A 158 -8.16 12.40 -9.17
C THR A 158 -7.63 12.12 -7.77
N ARG A 159 -8.11 11.08 -7.10
CA ARG A 159 -7.60 10.68 -5.79
C ARG A 159 -7.42 9.18 -5.72
N LEU A 160 -6.20 8.75 -5.40
CA LEU A 160 -5.90 7.34 -5.23
C LEU A 160 -6.57 6.80 -3.96
N SER A 161 -7.23 5.65 -4.09
CA SER A 161 -7.74 4.84 -2.98
C SER A 161 -6.99 3.52 -2.92
N ILE A 162 -6.66 3.06 -1.71
CA ILE A 162 -5.96 1.79 -1.47
C ILE A 162 -6.78 0.98 -0.46
N ARG A 163 -7.19 -0.24 -0.82
CA ARG A 163 -7.88 -1.12 0.14
C ARG A 163 -6.86 -1.83 1.02
N CYS A 164 -6.00 -2.65 0.41
CA CYS A 164 -5.05 -3.50 1.11
C CYS A 164 -3.57 -3.15 0.84
N CYS A 165 -3.19 -2.83 -0.39
CA CYS A 165 -1.80 -2.48 -0.75
C CYS A 165 -1.73 -1.66 -2.05
N ALA A 166 -0.57 -1.08 -2.35
CA ALA A 166 -0.33 -0.23 -3.52
C ALA A 166 -0.60 -0.94 -4.87
N ALA A 167 -0.58 -2.28 -4.90
CA ALA A 167 -0.96 -3.04 -6.09
C ALA A 167 -2.45 -2.84 -6.43
N ASP A 168 -3.30 -2.74 -5.41
CA ASP A 168 -4.76 -2.52 -5.50
C ASP A 168 -5.14 -1.03 -5.49
N ALA A 169 -4.17 -0.13 -5.67
CA ALA A 169 -4.45 1.29 -5.76
C ALA A 169 -5.28 1.59 -7.03
N SER A 170 -6.41 2.27 -6.86
CA SER A 170 -7.30 2.74 -7.95
C SER A 170 -7.46 4.25 -7.85
N ALA A 171 -7.76 4.92 -8.96
CA ALA A 171 -7.78 6.39 -9.07
C ALA A 171 -9.15 6.92 -9.44
#